data_AF-A0A800A556-F1
#
_entry.id   AF-A0A800A556-F1
#
_cell.length_a   1.000
_cell.length_b   1.000
_cell.length_c   1.000
_cell.angle_alpha   90.00
_cell.angle_beta   90.00
_cell.angle_gamma   90.00
#
_symmetry.space_group_name_H-M   'P 1'
#
loop_
_entity.id
_entity.type
_entity.pdbx_description
1 polymer ?
#
loop_
_entity_poly.entity_id
_entity_poly.type
_entity_poly.pdbx_seq_one_letter_code
_entity_poly.pdbx_strand_id
1 'polypeptide(L)'
;MKVILDQLSHLVPTPLYLPLPADQRLRRITDNLVRIPGNRTDLNGFAKKAGASARTLARLFVKETGLTFGAWRQQARLLRALEWLAEDRPVTSIALDLGYESPSAFIAMFRRAVGSTPGRYLKGR
;
A
#
# COMPACT_ATOMS: atom_id res chain seq x y z
N MET A 1 -9.15 34.08 -18.74
CA MET A 1 -9.72 33.51 -17.50
C MET A 1 -10.52 32.26 -17.85
N LYS A 2 -9.89 31.08 -17.79
CA LYS A 2 -10.55 29.79 -17.55
C LYS A 2 -9.46 28.78 -17.21
N VAL A 3 -9.71 28.05 -16.15
CA VAL A 3 -8.73 27.46 -15.26
C VAL A 3 -8.45 26.04 -15.74
N ILE A 4 -7.24 25.76 -16.22
CA ILE A 4 -6.83 24.39 -16.59
C ILE A 4 -6.73 23.49 -15.35
N LEU A 5 -6.69 24.06 -14.14
CA LEU A 5 -6.71 23.29 -12.89
C LEU A 5 -8.06 22.63 -12.56
N ASP A 6 -9.15 23.00 -13.23
CA ASP A 6 -10.49 22.49 -12.87
C ASP A 6 -10.88 21.18 -13.57
N GLN A 7 -9.97 20.60 -14.36
CA GLN A 7 -10.11 19.27 -14.96
C GLN A 7 -9.31 18.18 -14.22
N LEU A 8 -8.53 18.56 -13.20
CA LEU A 8 -7.79 17.62 -12.34
C LEU A 8 -8.64 17.07 -11.18
N SER A 9 -9.88 17.53 -11.02
CA SER A 9 -10.78 17.18 -9.92
C SER A 9 -11.50 15.83 -10.08
N HIS A 10 -11.34 15.14 -11.22
CA HIS A 10 -11.90 13.80 -11.45
C HIS A 10 -10.86 12.70 -11.75
N LEU A 11 -9.58 13.06 -11.83
CA LEU A 11 -8.53 12.07 -11.76
C LEU A 11 -8.32 11.81 -10.28
N VAL A 12 -8.80 10.67 -9.76
CA VAL A 12 -8.32 10.16 -8.48
C VAL A 12 -6.80 10.08 -8.64
N PRO A 13 -6.00 10.96 -8.01
CA PRO A 13 -4.56 10.81 -8.05
C PRO A 13 -4.34 9.65 -7.11
N THR A 14 -4.30 8.42 -7.62
CA THR A 14 -3.62 7.35 -6.91
C THR A 14 -2.17 7.59 -7.24
N PRO A 15 -1.37 8.30 -6.42
CA PRO A 15 0.04 8.40 -6.74
C PRO A 15 0.55 6.97 -6.66
N LEU A 16 0.86 6.37 -7.82
CA LEU A 16 1.48 5.05 -7.98
C LEU A 16 2.93 5.06 -7.46
N TYR A 17 3.21 5.91 -6.49
CA TYR A 17 4.52 6.22 -5.96
C TYR A 17 4.64 5.63 -4.56
N LEU A 18 5.61 4.74 -4.35
CA LEU A 18 5.91 4.21 -3.03
C LEU A 18 7.16 4.90 -2.49
N PRO A 19 7.04 5.92 -1.61
CA PRO A 19 8.21 6.65 -1.10
C PRO A 19 9.12 5.70 -0.33
N LEU A 20 10.40 5.65 -0.72
CA LEU A 20 11.39 4.81 -0.05
C LEU A 20 12.15 5.61 1.01
N PRO A 21 12.26 5.09 2.25
CA PRO A 21 13.02 5.74 3.32
C PRO A 21 14.53 5.59 3.11
N ALA A 22 15.30 6.50 3.69
CA ALA A 22 16.76 6.49 3.68
C ALA A 22 17.35 5.75 4.90
N ASP A 23 16.70 5.80 6.07
CA ASP A 23 17.16 5.07 7.26
C ASP A 23 17.19 3.56 7.00
N GLN A 24 18.33 2.92 7.29
CA GLN A 24 18.53 1.51 6.98
C GLN A 24 17.55 0.57 7.69
N ARG A 25 17.07 0.92 8.90
CA ARG A 25 16.08 0.10 9.62
C ARG A 25 14.75 0.14 8.91
N LEU A 26 14.33 1.34 8.48
CA LEU A 26 13.10 1.50 7.71
C LEU A 26 13.22 0.82 6.36
N ARG A 27 14.37 0.96 5.68
CA ARG A 27 14.62 0.31 4.39
C ARG A 27 14.49 -1.21 4.47
N ARG A 28 15.07 -1.84 5.52
CA ARG A 28 14.88 -3.28 5.78
C ARG A 28 13.41 -3.65 5.98
N ILE A 29 12.63 -2.81 6.66
CA ILE A 29 11.19 -3.02 6.86
C ILE A 29 10.44 -2.91 5.54
N THR A 30 10.67 -1.84 4.77
CA THR A 30 9.99 -1.60 3.50
C THR A 30 10.34 -2.65 2.46
N ASP A 31 11.61 -3.04 2.34
CA ASP A 31 12.06 -4.10 1.43
C ASP A 31 11.40 -5.43 1.78
N ASN A 32 11.30 -5.75 3.07
CA ASN A 32 10.63 -6.96 3.53
C ASN A 32 9.14 -6.97 3.14
N LEU A 33 8.46 -5.83 3.29
CA LEU A 33 7.03 -5.69 2.95
C LEU A 33 6.78 -5.68 1.44
N VAL A 34 7.69 -5.14 0.63
CA VAL A 34 7.59 -5.20 -0.85
C VAL A 34 7.81 -6.62 -1.35
N ARG A 35 8.77 -7.34 -0.76
CA ARG A 35 9.08 -8.73 -1.10
C ARG A 35 8.01 -9.70 -0.61
N ILE A 36 7.44 -9.45 0.57
CA ILE A 36 6.41 -10.29 1.20
C ILE A 36 5.20 -9.41 1.59
N PRO A 37 4.34 -9.02 0.63
CA PRO A 37 3.19 -8.14 0.85
C PRO A 37 2.19 -8.69 1.89
N GLY A 38 2.08 -10.01 1.97
CA GLY A 38 1.27 -10.72 2.94
C GLY A 38 1.79 -10.68 4.37
N ASN A 39 3.03 -10.21 4.62
CA ASN A 39 3.60 -10.20 5.96
C ASN A 39 2.74 -9.35 6.91
N ARG A 40 2.27 -9.99 8.00
CA ARG A 40 1.39 -9.40 9.01
C ARG A 40 2.12 -8.72 10.18
N THR A 41 3.45 -8.77 10.21
CA THR A 41 4.28 -8.14 11.25
C THR A 41 3.89 -6.68 11.44
N ASP A 42 3.58 -6.31 12.67
CA ASP A 42 3.26 -4.94 13.05
C ASP A 42 4.55 -4.13 13.34
N LEU A 43 4.39 -2.84 13.59
CA LEU A 43 5.55 -1.98 13.84
C LEU A 43 6.31 -2.36 15.12
N ASN A 44 5.63 -2.94 16.12
CA ASN A 44 6.28 -3.44 17.33
C ASN A 44 7.16 -4.67 17.04
N GLY A 45 6.68 -5.59 16.20
CA GLY A 45 7.46 -6.74 15.75
C GLY A 45 8.71 -6.33 14.98
N PHE A 46 8.61 -5.31 14.12
CA PHE A 46 9.76 -4.74 13.43
C PHE A 46 10.71 -3.99 14.36
N ALA A 47 10.17 -3.22 15.30
CA ALA A 47 10.92 -2.49 16.32
C ALA A 47 11.83 -3.42 17.15
N LYS A 48 11.29 -4.55 17.62
CA LYS A 48 12.05 -5.58 18.35
C LYS A 48 13.25 -6.09 17.56
N LYS A 49 13.08 -6.34 16.25
CA LYS A 49 14.16 -6.81 15.35
C LYS A 49 15.19 -5.73 15.02
N ALA A 50 14.79 -4.46 15.06
CA ALA A 50 15.62 -3.32 14.69
C ALA A 50 16.36 -2.67 15.87
N GLY A 51 16.18 -3.17 17.11
CA GLY A 51 16.76 -2.57 18.32
C GLY A 51 16.25 -1.14 18.59
N ALA A 52 15.02 -0.83 18.18
CA ALA A 52 14.42 0.50 18.31
C ALA A 52 13.03 0.40 18.94
N SER A 53 12.49 1.52 19.44
CA SER A 53 11.09 1.57 19.86
C SER A 53 10.15 1.75 18.65
N ALA A 54 8.93 1.21 18.72
CA ALA A 54 7.92 1.44 17.69
C ALA A 54 7.59 2.93 17.51
N ARG A 55 7.63 3.71 18.59
CA ARG A 55 7.46 5.18 18.55
C ARG A 55 8.55 5.86 17.71
N THR A 56 9.80 5.43 17.87
CA THR A 56 10.93 5.94 17.08
C THR A 56 10.72 5.63 15.60
N LEU A 57 10.38 4.38 15.27
CA LEU A 57 10.14 3.99 13.88
C LEU A 57 8.94 4.70 13.27
N ALA A 58 7.83 4.85 14.00
CA ALA A 58 6.63 5.52 13.51
C ALA A 58 6.91 6.98 13.13
N ARG A 59 7.62 7.71 14.00
CA ARG A 59 8.02 9.09 13.74
C ARG A 59 8.95 9.18 12.54
N LEU A 60 9.87 8.23 12.40
CA LEU A 60 10.82 8.21 11.29
C LEU A 60 10.14 7.89 9.95
N PHE A 61 9.15 6.99 9.95
CA PHE A 61 8.34 6.68 8.77
C PHE A 61 7.67 7.93 8.22
N VAL A 62 6.97 8.68 9.09
CA VAL A 62 6.30 9.92 8.67
C VAL A 62 7.33 10.96 8.22
N LYS A 63 8.44 11.09 8.95
CA LYS A 63 9.50 12.06 8.62
C LYS A 63 10.11 11.81 7.24
N GLU A 64 10.40 10.56 6.88
CA GLU A 64 11.12 10.24 5.64
C GLU A 64 10.21 9.94 4.45
N THR A 65 9.02 9.39 4.69
CA THR A 65 8.11 8.96 3.62
C THR A 65 6.87 9.83 3.47
N GLY A 66 6.60 10.71 4.45
CA GLY A 66 5.33 11.45 4.54
C GLY A 66 4.14 10.58 4.96
N LEU A 67 4.32 9.27 5.15
CA LEU A 67 3.26 8.31 5.43
C LEU A 67 3.44 7.65 6.80
N THR A 68 2.33 7.33 7.45
CA THR A 68 2.36 6.38 8.58
C THR A 68 2.73 5.00 8.07
N PHE A 69 3.27 4.14 8.95
CA PHE A 69 3.58 2.75 8.59
C PHE A 69 2.38 2.01 7.96
N GLY A 70 1.18 2.19 8.51
CA GLY A 70 -0.04 1.57 8.00
C GLY A 70 -0.42 2.08 6.61
N ALA A 71 -0.36 3.39 6.39
CA ALA A 71 -0.63 4.00 5.09
C ALA A 71 0.39 3.54 4.04
N TRP A 72 1.68 3.55 4.39
CA TRP A 72 2.75 3.07 3.52
C TRP A 72 2.54 1.60 3.12
N ARG A 73 2.22 0.73 4.10
CA ARG A 73 1.97 -0.70 3.84
C ARG A 73 0.72 -0.94 3.01
N GLN A 74 -0.33 -0.15 3.21
CA GLN A 74 -1.54 -0.21 2.39
C GLN A 74 -1.24 0.20 0.94
N GLN A 75 -0.44 1.24 0.73
CA GLN A 75 -0.01 1.69 -0.59
C GLN A 75 0.83 0.62 -1.31
N ALA A 76 1.79 0.02 -0.62
CA ALA A 76 2.59 -1.08 -1.16
C ALA A 76 1.72 -2.27 -1.60
N ARG A 77 0.72 -2.64 -0.78
CA ARG A 77 -0.24 -3.71 -1.11
C ARG A 77 -1.12 -3.35 -2.30
N LEU A 78 -1.56 -2.10 -2.40
CA LEU A 78 -2.36 -1.65 -3.52
C LEU A 78 -1.59 -1.72 -4.84
N LEU A 79 -0.33 -1.25 -4.86
CA LEU A 79 0.54 -1.35 -6.02
C LEU A 79 0.69 -2.80 -6.48
N ARG A 80 1.02 -3.70 -5.54
CA ARG A 80 1.12 -5.12 -5.85
C ARG A 80 -0.20 -5.71 -6.34
N ALA A 81 -1.33 -5.29 -5.77
CA ALA A 81 -2.65 -5.74 -6.21
C ALA A 81 -2.90 -5.34 -7.68
N LEU A 82 -2.56 -4.10 -8.05
CA LEU A 82 -2.70 -3.61 -9.43
C LEU A 82 -1.83 -4.41 -10.41
N GLU A 83 -0.58 -4.71 -10.04
CA GLU A 83 0.32 -5.58 -10.81
C GLU A 83 -0.29 -6.98 -11.00
N TRP A 84 -0.71 -7.64 -9.93
CA TRP A 84 -1.28 -8.99 -10.01
C TRP A 84 -2.63 -9.06 -10.70
N LEU A 85 -3.44 -8.00 -10.61
CA LEU A 85 -4.66 -7.88 -11.39
C LEU A 85 -4.33 -7.76 -12.88
N ALA A 86 -3.28 -7.01 -13.24
CA ALA A 86 -2.82 -6.91 -14.62
C ALA A 86 -2.24 -8.22 -15.18
N GLU A 87 -1.86 -9.17 -14.31
CA GLU A 87 -1.48 -10.54 -14.64
C GLU A 87 -2.68 -11.52 -14.66
N ASP A 88 -3.92 -11.01 -14.63
CA ASP A 88 -5.16 -11.81 -14.60
C ASP A 88 -5.26 -12.80 -13.42
N ARG A 89 -4.56 -12.54 -12.31
CA ARG A 89 -4.63 -13.41 -11.13
C ARG A 89 -6.03 -13.34 -10.48
N PRO A 90 -6.55 -14.47 -9.96
CA PRO A 90 -7.84 -14.47 -9.26
C PRO A 90 -7.85 -13.52 -8.05
N VAL A 91 -8.90 -12.71 -7.93
CA VAL A 91 -9.08 -11.73 -6.84
C VAL A 91 -8.98 -12.39 -5.45
N THR A 92 -9.51 -13.60 -5.30
CA THR A 92 -9.42 -14.38 -4.06
C THR A 92 -7.97 -14.69 -3.70
N SER A 93 -7.17 -15.16 -4.65
CA SER A 93 -5.74 -15.46 -4.43
C SER A 93 -4.96 -14.20 -4.08
N ILE A 94 -5.19 -13.10 -4.81
CA ILE A 94 -4.58 -11.79 -4.51
C ILE A 94 -4.87 -11.37 -3.06
N ALA A 95 -6.12 -11.49 -2.60
CA ALA A 95 -6.49 -11.10 -1.24
C ALA A 95 -5.70 -11.89 -0.18
N LEU A 96 -5.59 -13.20 -0.35
CA LEU A 96 -4.88 -14.09 0.56
C LEU A 96 -3.37 -13.83 0.54
N ASP A 97 -2.77 -13.68 -0.65
CA ASP A 97 -1.33 -13.44 -0.82
C ASP A 97 -0.90 -12.05 -0.31
N LEU A 98 -1.81 -11.06 -0.38
CA LEU A 98 -1.63 -9.76 0.28
C LEU A 98 -1.91 -9.81 1.79
N GLY A 99 -2.29 -10.97 2.33
CA GLY A 99 -2.47 -11.21 3.76
C GLY A 99 -3.73 -10.59 4.35
N TYR A 100 -4.80 -10.42 3.56
CA TYR A 100 -6.14 -10.09 4.07
C TYR A 100 -6.84 -11.33 4.61
N GLU A 101 -7.70 -11.14 5.60
CA GLU A 101 -8.46 -12.24 6.24
C GLU A 101 -9.58 -12.78 5.36
N SER A 102 -10.03 -11.99 4.39
CA SER A 102 -11.05 -12.40 3.43
C SER A 102 -10.93 -11.60 2.12
N PRO A 103 -11.44 -12.14 0.99
CA PRO A 103 -11.59 -11.40 -0.25
C PRO A 103 -12.43 -10.12 -0.08
N SER A 104 -13.47 -10.16 0.76
CA SER A 104 -14.31 -8.99 1.04
C SER A 104 -13.53 -7.85 1.71
N ALA A 105 -12.63 -8.16 2.65
CA ALA A 105 -11.77 -7.16 3.29
C ALA A 105 -10.82 -6.49 2.29
N PHE A 106 -10.26 -7.29 1.37
CA PHE A 106 -9.44 -6.76 0.27
C PHE A 106 -10.26 -5.87 -0.67
N ILE A 107 -11.43 -6.32 -1.12
CA ILE A 107 -12.30 -5.55 -2.03
C ILE A 107 -12.71 -4.22 -1.40
N ALA A 108 -13.03 -4.21 -0.11
CA ALA A 108 -13.35 -2.98 0.62
C ALA A 108 -12.16 -2.02 0.72
N MET A 109 -10.94 -2.55 0.94
CA MET A 109 -9.72 -1.75 0.88
C MET A 109 -9.49 -1.18 -0.52
N PHE A 110 -9.54 -2.03 -1.55
CA PHE A 110 -9.28 -1.64 -2.95
C PHE A 110 -10.27 -0.57 -3.42
N ARG A 111 -11.57 -0.75 -3.14
CA ARG A 111 -12.60 0.23 -3.47
C ARG A 111 -12.38 1.58 -2.79
N ARG A 112 -11.95 1.59 -1.52
CA ARG A 112 -11.63 2.85 -0.83
C ARG A 112 -10.44 3.58 -1.46
N ALA A 113 -9.47 2.85 -1.99
CA ALA A 113 -8.26 3.42 -2.56
C ALA A 113 -8.40 3.83 -4.04
N VAL A 114 -9.14 3.05 -4.84
CA VAL A 114 -9.24 3.20 -6.31
C VAL A 114 -10.60 3.72 -6.77
N GLY A 115 -11.61 3.69 -5.90
CA GLY A 115 -12.98 4.13 -6.21
C GLY A 115 -13.88 3.05 -6.84
N SER A 116 -13.31 1.95 -7.34
CA SER A 116 -14.04 0.82 -7.93
C SER A 116 -13.63 -0.52 -7.32
N THR A 117 -14.41 -1.59 -7.54
CA THR A 117 -14.00 -2.95 -7.14
C THR A 117 -12.95 -3.50 -8.12
N PRO A 118 -12.11 -4.48 -7.71
CA PRO A 118 -11.10 -5.10 -8.59
C PRO A 118 -11.70 -5.66 -9.89
N GLY A 119 -12.81 -6.40 -9.80
CA GLY A 119 -13.45 -6.97 -10.99
C GLY A 119 -14.03 -5.92 -11.95
N ARG A 120 -14.51 -4.78 -11.43
CA ARG A 120 -14.96 -3.66 -12.29
C ARG A 120 -13.77 -2.93 -12.92
N TYR A 121 -12.68 -2.78 -12.17
CA TYR A 121 -11.45 -2.19 -12.66
C TYR A 121 -10.87 -2.98 -13.84
N LEU A 122 -10.87 -4.32 -13.77
CA LEU A 122 -10.42 -5.18 -14.87
C LEU A 122 -11.30 -5.10 -16.12
N LYS A 123 -12.63 -5.01 -15.96
CA LYS A 123 -13.57 -4.91 -17.10
C LYS A 123 -13.55 -3.55 -17.81
N GLY A 124 -13.06 -2.51 -17.14
CA GLY A 124 -13.01 -1.14 -17.67
C GLY A 124 -11.63 -0.74 -18.22
N ARG A 125 -10.66 -1.66 -18.20
CA ARG A 125 -9.39 -1.53 -18.89
C ARG A 125 -9.55 -2.03 -20.33
#